data_AF-A0A1Y2UPA5-F1
#
_entry.id   AF-A0A1Y2UPA5-F1
#
_cell.length_a   1.000
_cell.length_b   1.000
_cell.length_c   1.000
_cell.angle_alpha   90.00
_cell.angle_beta   90.00
_cell.angle_gamma   90.00
#
_symmetry.space_group_name_H-M   'P 1'
#
loop_
_entity.id
_entity.type
_entity.pdbx_description
1 polymer ?
#
loop_
_entity_poly.entity_id
_entity_poly.type
_entity_poly.pdbx_seq_one_letter_code
_entity_poly.pdbx_strand_id
1 'polypeptide(L)'
;MKIKEFIEKVNEHDGMRAKKVYKRIAIGTPNNMGIFSIPEDATNFIEIDTWATSNSLYWKKEDREYLSALIEEFLHTPVEERFPEKKYRLVANPNSLEQTGTYATKYVACIQDGMDGFSFVYGGPTVFSEKELKQIEELHPNIAPAIDSMKEEVKDNEAD
;
A
#
# COMPACT_ATOMS: atom_id res chain seq x y z
N MET A 1 -6.40 4.38 -11.99
CA MET A 1 -5.74 3.07 -12.13
C MET A 1 -4.99 2.72 -10.85
N LYS A 2 -5.33 1.59 -10.21
CA LYS A 2 -4.61 1.10 -9.02
C LYS A 2 -3.21 0.57 -9.41
N ILE A 3 -2.25 0.54 -8.50
CA ILE A 3 -0.89 0.04 -8.80
C ILE A 3 -0.87 -1.39 -9.36
N LYS A 4 -1.69 -2.31 -8.82
CA LYS A 4 -1.71 -3.71 -9.29
C LYS A 4 -2.16 -3.79 -10.75
N GLU A 5 -3.25 -3.10 -11.07
CA GLU A 5 -3.78 -2.99 -12.42
C GLU A 5 -2.74 -2.40 -13.39
N PHE A 6 -2.04 -1.33 -13.00
CA PHE A 6 -0.97 -0.74 -13.80
C PHE A 6 0.16 -1.73 -14.10
N ILE A 7 0.64 -2.43 -13.06
CA ILE A 7 1.71 -3.43 -13.20
C ILE A 7 1.27 -4.58 -14.11
N GLU A 8 0.03 -5.05 -13.96
CA GLU A 8 -0.54 -6.11 -14.78
C GLU A 8 -0.60 -5.69 -16.26
N LYS A 9 -1.20 -4.53 -16.57
CA LYS A 9 -1.27 -4.00 -17.94
C LYS A 9 0.11 -3.87 -18.60
N VAL A 10 1.11 -3.35 -17.87
CA VAL A 10 2.48 -3.26 -18.40
C VAL A 10 3.09 -4.65 -18.64
N ASN A 11 2.82 -5.63 -17.79
CA ASN A 11 3.36 -6.99 -17.90
C ASN A 11 2.67 -7.85 -18.97
N GLU A 12 1.42 -7.54 -19.34
CA GLU A 12 0.69 -8.17 -20.45
C GLU A 12 1.31 -7.83 -21.81
N HIS A 13 1.98 -6.69 -21.93
CA HIS A 13 2.64 -6.29 -23.17
C HIS A 13 3.99 -7.00 -23.34
N ASP A 14 4.17 -7.66 -24.49
CA ASP A 14 5.43 -8.33 -24.82
C ASP A 14 6.60 -7.34 -24.82
N GLY A 15 7.73 -7.76 -24.23
CA GLY A 15 8.95 -6.95 -24.14
C GLY A 15 8.98 -5.91 -23.01
N MET A 16 7.91 -5.79 -22.22
CA MET A 16 7.83 -4.89 -21.06
C MET A 16 7.69 -5.67 -19.76
N ARG A 17 8.28 -5.14 -18.68
CA ARG A 17 8.12 -5.66 -17.33
C ARG A 17 8.00 -4.51 -16.35
N ALA A 18 7.06 -4.65 -15.41
CA ALA A 18 6.88 -3.75 -14.29
C ALA A 18 6.85 -4.54 -12.98
N LYS A 19 7.41 -3.96 -11.92
CA LYS A 19 7.25 -4.47 -10.56
C LYS A 19 7.32 -3.36 -9.54
N LYS A 20 6.64 -3.59 -8.41
CA LYS A 20 6.75 -2.74 -7.24
C LYS A 20 8.10 -2.98 -6.55
N VAL A 21 8.87 -1.91 -6.35
CA VAL A 21 10.12 -1.92 -5.58
C VAL A 21 10.07 -0.78 -4.59
N TYR A 22 10.56 -0.95 -3.36
CA TYR A 22 10.58 0.06 -2.28
C TYR A 22 10.27 1.52 -2.69
N LYS A 23 9.08 2.00 -2.34
CA LYS A 23 8.56 3.36 -2.60
C LYS A 23 8.50 3.81 -4.08
N ARG A 24 8.60 2.90 -5.04
CA ARG A 24 8.56 3.22 -6.49
C ARG A 24 8.05 2.07 -7.36
N ILE A 25 7.85 2.29 -8.64
CA ILE A 25 7.57 1.23 -9.63
C ILE A 25 8.75 1.21 -10.60
N ALA A 26 9.39 0.06 -10.72
CA ALA A 26 10.46 -0.15 -11.68
C ALA A 26 9.85 -0.72 -12.96
N ILE A 27 10.12 -0.10 -14.10
CA ILE A 27 9.71 -0.57 -15.42
C ILE A 27 10.96 -0.79 -16.28
N GLY A 28 10.96 -1.85 -17.07
CA GLY A 28 12.02 -2.12 -18.02
C GLY A 28 11.68 -3.28 -18.94
N THR A 29 12.71 -3.89 -19.54
CA THR A 29 12.56 -5.09 -20.36
C THR A 29 12.78 -6.34 -19.50
N PRO A 30 12.48 -7.56 -20.00
CA PRO A 30 12.75 -8.80 -19.26
C PRO A 30 14.20 -8.96 -18.78
N ASN A 31 15.17 -8.37 -19.50
CA ASN A 31 16.59 -8.48 -19.20
C ASN A 31 17.20 -7.20 -18.61
N ASN A 32 16.45 -6.10 -18.57
CA ASN A 32 16.94 -4.82 -18.08
C ASN A 32 15.83 -4.03 -17.39
N MET A 33 15.74 -4.17 -16.06
CA MET A 33 14.77 -3.47 -15.22
C MET A 33 15.26 -2.09 -14.77
N GLY A 34 14.33 -1.18 -14.50
CA GLY A 34 14.66 0.14 -13.94
C GLY A 34 15.01 1.19 -15.00
N ILE A 35 14.62 0.95 -16.26
CA ILE A 35 14.68 1.97 -17.33
C ILE A 35 13.85 3.19 -16.93
N PHE A 36 12.67 2.95 -16.34
CA PHE A 36 11.92 3.95 -15.58
C PHE A 36 11.80 3.55 -14.11
N SER A 37 11.84 4.55 -13.24
CA SER A 37 11.52 4.48 -11.82
C SER A 37 10.46 5.53 -11.53
N ILE A 38 9.25 5.10 -11.22
CA ILE A 38 8.12 5.99 -10.88
C ILE A 38 7.98 6.03 -9.36
N PRO A 39 8.33 7.13 -8.67
CA PRO A 39 8.04 7.30 -7.25
C PRO A 39 6.54 7.11 -6.93
N GLU A 40 6.21 6.65 -5.71
CA GLU A 40 4.80 6.50 -5.28
C GLU A 40 4.01 7.80 -5.30
N ASP A 41 4.69 8.89 -4.94
CA ASP A 41 4.17 10.24 -4.86
C ASP A 41 4.26 11.00 -6.19
N ALA A 42 4.79 10.38 -7.25
CA ALA A 42 4.91 11.04 -8.54
C ALA A 42 3.54 11.45 -9.09
N THR A 43 3.37 12.71 -9.45
CA THR A 43 2.13 13.30 -9.98
C THR A 43 2.22 13.63 -11.46
N ASN A 44 3.43 13.63 -12.02
CA ASN A 44 3.70 14.01 -13.40
C ASN A 44 4.96 13.31 -13.93
N PHE A 45 5.19 13.39 -15.24
CA PHE A 45 6.31 12.72 -15.90
C PHE A 45 7.69 13.25 -15.50
N ILE A 46 7.80 14.51 -15.05
CA ILE A 46 9.09 15.12 -14.68
C ILE A 46 9.64 14.48 -13.41
N GLU A 47 8.76 13.96 -12.56
CA GLU A 47 9.12 13.28 -11.31
C GLU A 47 9.54 11.80 -11.52
N ILE A 48 9.51 11.30 -12.76
CA ILE A 48 9.93 9.93 -13.09
C ILE A 48 11.43 9.92 -13.38
N ASP A 49 12.16 9.12 -12.61
CA ASP A 49 13.57 8.85 -12.90
C ASP A 49 13.70 7.94 -14.12
N THR A 50 14.55 8.31 -15.08
CA THR A 50 14.90 7.46 -16.21
C THR A 50 16.40 7.29 -16.36
N TRP A 51 16.83 6.06 -16.60
CA TRP A 51 18.24 5.70 -16.82
C TRP A 51 18.58 5.52 -18.32
N ALA A 52 17.61 5.75 -19.20
CA ALA A 52 17.79 5.64 -20.64
C ALA A 52 18.13 7.01 -21.25
N THR A 53 19.23 7.06 -21.99
CA THR A 53 19.53 8.20 -22.87
C THR A 53 18.56 8.27 -24.06
N SER A 54 18.00 7.14 -24.47
CA SER A 54 16.86 7.07 -25.38
C SER A 54 16.05 5.80 -25.17
N ASN A 55 14.73 5.95 -25.01
CA ASN A 55 13.82 4.81 -24.88
C ASN A 55 13.65 4.01 -26.19
N SER A 56 14.05 4.57 -27.35
CA SER A 56 14.03 3.86 -28.63
C SER A 56 15.02 2.69 -28.69
N LEU A 57 15.96 2.61 -27.75
CA LEU A 57 16.91 1.51 -27.62
C LEU A 57 16.24 0.23 -27.07
N TYR A 58 15.10 0.37 -26.41
CA TYR A 58 14.44 -0.72 -25.70
C TYR A 58 13.12 -1.12 -26.34
N TRP A 59 12.40 -0.16 -26.93
CA TRP A 59 11.03 -0.36 -27.42
C TRP A 59 10.78 0.36 -28.74
N LYS A 60 9.90 -0.22 -29.56
CA LYS A 60 9.46 0.39 -30.82
C LYS A 60 8.57 1.61 -30.56
N LYS A 61 8.14 2.30 -31.60
CA LYS A 61 7.36 3.53 -31.43
C LYS A 61 6.01 3.23 -30.74
N GLU A 62 5.33 2.20 -31.20
CA GLU A 62 4.00 1.79 -30.77
C GLU A 62 4.02 1.38 -29.29
N ASP A 63 5.02 0.59 -28.90
CA ASP A 63 5.29 0.18 -27.52
C ASP A 63 5.52 1.39 -26.59
N ARG A 64 6.29 2.39 -27.06
CA ARG A 64 6.56 3.61 -26.29
C ARG A 64 5.31 4.47 -26.13
N GLU A 65 4.49 4.57 -27.17
CA GLU A 65 3.22 5.30 -27.13
C GLU A 65 2.25 4.62 -26.16
N TYR A 66 2.15 3.28 -26.20
CA TYR A 66 1.36 2.50 -25.25
C TYR A 66 1.80 2.72 -23.80
N LEU A 67 3.11 2.57 -23.53
CA LEU A 67 3.64 2.76 -22.18
C LEU A 67 3.45 4.21 -21.70
N SER A 68 3.64 5.19 -22.59
CA SER A 68 3.42 6.60 -22.27
C SER A 68 1.95 6.85 -21.87
N ALA A 69 0.99 6.35 -22.64
CA ALA A 69 -0.43 6.50 -22.34
C ALA A 69 -0.80 5.83 -21.00
N LEU A 70 -0.28 4.64 -20.72
CA LEU A 70 -0.49 3.97 -19.44
C LEU A 70 0.09 4.74 -18.26
N ILE A 71 1.31 5.25 -18.38
CA ILE A 71 1.94 6.05 -17.32
C ILE A 71 1.13 7.32 -17.10
N GLU A 72 0.67 7.96 -18.17
CA GLU A 72 -0.16 9.17 -18.07
C GLU A 72 -1.48 8.89 -17.33
N GLU A 73 -2.22 7.84 -17.70
CA GLU A 73 -3.45 7.43 -17.01
C GLU A 73 -3.19 7.10 -15.53
N PHE A 74 -2.07 6.42 -15.25
CA PHE A 74 -1.66 6.12 -13.89
C PHE A 74 -1.39 7.40 -13.08
N LEU A 75 -0.58 8.33 -13.60
CA LEU A 75 -0.24 9.57 -12.90
C LEU A 75 -1.43 10.50 -12.69
N HIS A 76 -2.40 10.52 -13.60
CA HIS A 76 -3.65 11.28 -13.45
C HIS A 76 -4.56 10.73 -12.35
N THR A 77 -4.35 9.48 -11.92
CA THR A 77 -5.05 8.92 -10.78
C THR A 77 -4.47 9.50 -9.49
N PRO A 78 -5.31 9.99 -8.54
CA PRO A 78 -4.82 10.45 -7.25
C PRO A 78 -3.91 9.43 -6.55
N VAL A 79 -2.87 9.90 -5.85
CA VAL A 79 -1.89 9.03 -5.17
C VAL A 79 -2.58 8.05 -4.22
N GLU A 80 -3.56 8.52 -3.45
CA GLU A 80 -4.33 7.74 -2.47
C GLU A 80 -5.16 6.62 -3.12
N GLU A 81 -5.59 6.80 -4.36
CA GLU A 81 -6.30 5.77 -5.12
C GLU A 81 -5.34 4.77 -5.79
N ARG A 82 -4.16 5.24 -6.22
CA ARG A 82 -3.10 4.38 -6.78
C ARG A 82 -2.50 3.44 -5.74
N PHE A 83 -2.23 4.00 -4.57
CA PHE A 83 -1.59 3.38 -3.43
C PHE A 83 -2.54 3.48 -2.23
N PRO A 84 -3.60 2.65 -2.22
CA PRO A 84 -4.56 2.66 -1.13
C PRO A 84 -3.82 2.44 0.19
N GLU A 85 -4.11 3.31 1.14
CA GLU A 85 -3.57 3.21 2.49
C GLU A 85 -3.91 1.85 3.08
N LYS A 86 -2.92 1.21 3.71
CA LYS A 86 -3.16 -0.05 4.40
C LYS A 86 -4.09 0.17 5.58
N LYS A 87 -5.04 -0.74 5.72
CA LYS A 87 -6.02 -0.75 6.79
C LYS A 87 -5.85 -2.02 7.61
N TYR A 88 -6.05 -1.90 8.92
CA TYR A 88 -5.82 -2.97 9.87
C TYR A 88 -7.00 -3.10 10.83
N ARG A 89 -7.32 -4.33 11.20
CA ARG A 89 -8.02 -4.63 12.45
C ARG A 89 -6.96 -5.00 13.48
N LEU A 90 -7.18 -4.62 14.73
CA LEU A 90 -6.28 -5.00 15.82
C LEU A 90 -6.86 -6.20 16.56
N VAL A 91 -6.19 -7.35 16.45
CA VAL A 91 -6.56 -8.60 17.13
C VAL A 91 -5.81 -8.70 18.44
N ALA A 92 -6.50 -8.42 19.53
CA ALA A 92 -5.88 -8.43 20.86
C ALA A 92 -6.04 -9.75 21.61
N ASN A 93 -7.10 -10.52 21.34
CA ASN A 93 -7.29 -11.85 21.90
C ASN A 93 -7.78 -12.83 20.82
N PRO A 94 -6.88 -13.47 20.06
CA PRO A 94 -7.27 -14.39 18.99
C PRO A 94 -8.09 -15.60 19.50
N ASN A 95 -7.90 -15.99 20.77
CA ASN A 95 -8.57 -17.14 21.41
C ASN A 95 -9.80 -16.74 22.24
N SER A 96 -10.31 -15.53 22.05
CA SER A 96 -11.46 -14.96 22.78
C SER A 96 -12.67 -15.91 22.83
N LEU A 97 -12.96 -16.62 21.74
CA LEU A 97 -14.08 -17.57 21.66
C LEU A 97 -13.90 -18.77 22.59
N GLU A 98 -12.69 -19.34 22.64
CA GLU A 98 -12.35 -20.50 23.47
C GLU A 98 -12.33 -20.14 24.95
N GLN A 99 -11.92 -18.91 25.28
CA GLN A 99 -11.74 -18.45 26.66
C GLN A 99 -13.02 -17.85 27.28
N THR A 100 -13.81 -17.13 26.49
CA THR A 100 -14.93 -16.33 27.00
C THR A 100 -16.29 -16.72 26.41
N GLY A 101 -16.31 -17.57 25.38
CA GLY A 101 -17.54 -17.92 24.66
C GLY A 101 -18.11 -16.78 23.81
N THR A 102 -17.40 -15.67 23.66
CA THR A 102 -17.84 -14.50 22.89
C THR A 102 -16.76 -14.05 21.91
N TYR A 103 -17.15 -13.42 20.80
CA TYR A 103 -16.21 -12.69 19.93
C TYR A 103 -15.93 -11.26 20.40
N ALA A 104 -16.64 -10.79 21.44
CA ALA A 104 -16.63 -9.39 21.86
C ALA A 104 -15.27 -8.92 22.40
N THR A 105 -14.39 -9.83 22.77
CA THR A 105 -13.05 -9.50 23.29
C THR A 105 -11.92 -9.78 22.30
N LYS A 106 -12.24 -10.23 21.07
CA LYS A 106 -11.21 -10.57 20.07
C LYS A 106 -10.50 -9.34 19.52
N TYR A 107 -11.26 -8.29 19.21
CA TYR A 107 -10.77 -7.11 18.51
C TYR A 107 -10.72 -5.89 19.42
N VAL A 108 -9.82 -4.95 19.10
CA VAL A 108 -9.88 -3.58 19.63
C VAL A 108 -10.92 -2.80 18.84
N ALA A 109 -11.88 -2.21 19.55
CA ALA A 109 -12.89 -1.33 18.99
C ALA A 109 -12.44 0.15 19.00
N CYS A 110 -11.73 0.58 20.04
CA CYS A 110 -11.09 1.89 20.06
C CYS A 110 -9.87 1.94 20.96
N ILE A 111 -9.05 2.95 20.73
CA ILE A 111 -7.88 3.27 21.53
C ILE A 111 -8.18 4.56 22.29
N GLN A 112 -8.05 4.53 23.61
CA GLN A 112 -8.25 5.69 24.46
C GLN A 112 -6.91 6.19 24.97
N ASP A 113 -6.66 7.47 24.75
CA ASP A 113 -5.49 8.19 25.24
C ASP A 113 -5.97 9.45 25.94
N GLY A 114 -5.91 9.46 27.27
CA GLY A 114 -6.49 10.51 28.10
C GLY A 114 -5.83 10.61 29.48
N MET A 115 -6.41 11.43 30.37
CA MET A 115 -5.85 11.69 31.70
C MET A 115 -5.67 10.43 32.56
N ASP A 116 -6.50 9.41 32.33
CA ASP A 116 -6.48 8.13 33.06
C ASP A 116 -5.53 7.09 32.45
N GLY A 117 -4.76 7.46 31.42
CA GLY A 117 -3.76 6.64 30.76
C GLY A 117 -4.16 6.15 29.36
N PHE A 118 -3.33 5.25 28.84
CA PHE A 118 -3.51 4.63 27.53
C PHE A 118 -4.19 3.26 27.67
N SER A 119 -5.29 3.02 26.97
CA SER A 119 -5.98 1.72 27.02
C SER A 119 -6.60 1.28 25.69
N PHE A 120 -6.68 -0.03 25.50
CA PHE A 120 -7.42 -0.67 24.42
C PHE A 120 -8.82 -1.02 24.89
N VAL A 121 -9.84 -0.52 24.19
CA VAL A 121 -11.23 -0.91 24.44
C VAL A 121 -11.58 -2.04 23.48
N TYR A 122 -11.96 -3.18 24.04
CA TYR A 122 -12.36 -4.35 23.25
C TYR A 122 -13.79 -4.22 22.73
N GLY A 123 -14.05 -4.78 21.55
CA GLY A 123 -15.39 -4.85 20.99
C GLY A 123 -15.41 -5.43 19.58
N GLY A 124 -16.36 -4.97 18.77
CA GLY A 124 -16.47 -5.36 17.37
C GLY A 124 -15.25 -4.97 16.54
N PRO A 125 -15.02 -5.62 15.38
CA PRO A 125 -13.88 -5.32 14.53
C PRO A 125 -13.97 -3.88 14.03
N THR A 126 -13.02 -3.05 14.45
CA THR A 126 -12.85 -1.67 13.96
C THR A 126 -11.64 -1.61 13.04
N VAL A 127 -11.77 -0.81 11.99
CA VAL A 127 -10.72 -0.62 10.99
C VAL A 127 -9.94 0.64 11.32
N PHE A 128 -8.63 0.49 11.44
CA PHE A 128 -7.67 1.55 11.66
C PHE A 128 -6.81 1.72 10.41
N SER A 129 -6.52 2.95 10.04
CA SER A 129 -5.54 3.25 9.00
C SER A 129 -4.11 3.09 9.52
N GLU A 130 -3.16 2.76 8.64
CA GLU A 130 -1.74 2.72 8.96
C GLU A 130 -1.25 4.06 9.54
N LYS A 131 -1.75 5.21 9.01
CA LYS A 131 -1.40 6.53 9.51
C LYS A 131 -1.89 6.77 10.94
N GLU A 132 -3.12 6.39 11.27
CA GLU A 132 -3.64 6.48 12.65
C GLU A 132 -2.78 5.65 13.60
N LEU A 133 -2.46 4.40 13.22
CA LEU A 133 -1.63 3.52 14.05
C LEU A 133 -0.21 4.07 14.21
N LYS A 134 0.41 4.59 13.14
CA LYS A 134 1.73 5.23 13.22
C LYS A 134 1.77 6.44 14.15
N GLN A 135 0.75 7.30 14.09
CA GLN A 135 0.66 8.43 15.01
C GLN A 135 0.62 7.97 16.46
N ILE A 136 -0.12 6.90 16.75
CA ILE A 136 -0.18 6.30 18.10
C ILE A 136 1.18 5.69 18.49
N GLU A 137 1.83 4.97 17.59
CA GLU A 137 3.17 4.39 17.80
C GLU A 137 4.24 5.47 18.05
N GLU A 138 4.16 6.62 17.37
CA GLU A 138 5.05 7.77 17.56
C GLU A 138 4.83 8.48 18.90
N LEU A 139 3.57 8.66 19.31
CA LEU A 139 3.21 9.26 20.60
C LEU A 139 3.53 8.33 21.77
N HIS A 140 3.37 7.02 21.58
CA HIS A 140 3.60 5.99 22.59
C HIS A 140 4.53 4.88 22.07
N PRO A 141 5.86 5.11 22.03
CA PRO A 141 6.80 4.13 21.48
C PRO A 141 6.79 2.77 22.21
N ASN A 142 6.45 2.78 23.50
CA ASN A 142 6.44 1.57 24.34
C ASN A 142 5.33 0.57 23.96
N ILE A 143 4.25 1.03 23.33
CA ILE A 143 3.15 0.16 22.90
C ILE A 143 3.26 -0.27 21.43
N ALA A 144 4.16 0.34 20.66
CA ALA A 144 4.31 0.04 19.24
C ALA A 144 4.55 -1.44 18.95
N PRO A 145 5.38 -2.19 19.72
CA PRO A 145 5.53 -3.63 19.52
C PRO A 145 4.22 -4.40 19.74
N ALA A 146 3.37 -3.95 20.67
CA ALA A 146 2.08 -4.58 20.92
C ALA A 146 1.13 -4.32 19.76
N ILE A 147 1.02 -3.07 19.29
CA ILE A 147 0.17 -2.73 18.13
C ILE A 147 0.60 -3.54 16.91
N ASP A 148 1.90 -3.60 16.60
CA ASP A 148 2.43 -4.35 15.46
C ASP A 148 2.05 -5.84 15.51
N SER A 149 2.13 -6.46 16.70
CA SER A 149 1.72 -7.85 16.92
C SER A 149 0.21 -8.10 16.73
N MET A 150 -0.61 -7.06 16.86
CA MET A 150 -2.08 -7.14 16.75
C MET A 150 -2.58 -6.90 15.31
N LYS A 151 -1.75 -6.39 14.40
CA LYS A 151 -2.17 -5.96 13.06
C LYS A 151 -2.63 -7.16 12.21
N GLU A 152 -3.91 -7.14 11.84
CA GLU A 152 -4.50 -8.00 10.81
C GLU A 152 -4.89 -7.10 9.60
N GLU A 153 -4.16 -7.23 8.49
CA GLU A 153 -4.39 -6.40 7.28
C GLU A 153 -5.77 -6.69 6.68
N VAL A 154 -6.59 -5.66 6.54
CA VAL A 154 -7.90 -5.73 5.87
C VAL A 154 -7.68 -5.56 4.38
N LYS A 155 -8.04 -6.58 3.60
CA LYS A 155 -7.96 -6.51 2.14
C LYS A 155 -9.12 -5.67 1.61
N ASP A 156 -8.89 -4.93 0.52
CA ASP A 156 -9.86 -4.05 -0.15
C ASP A 156 -11.25 -4.67 -0.41
N ASN A 157 -11.36 -6.01 -0.47
CA ASN A 157 -12.62 -6.72 -0.72
C ASN A 157 -13.45 -6.99 0.56
N GLU A 158 -12.96 -6.58 1.73
CA GLU A 158 -13.57 -6.84 3.05
C GLU A 158 -13.86 -5.54 3.82
N ALA A 159 -13.68 -4.39 3.17
CA ALA A 159 -13.89 -3.06 3.72
C ALA A 159 -15.22 -2.46 3.19
N ASP A 160 -16.33 -3.13 3.51
CA ASP A 160 -17.69 -2.61 3.33
C ASP A 160 -18.27 -2.14 4.67
#